data_AF-A0A285N195-F1
#
_entry.id   AF-A0A285N195-F1
#
_cell.length_a   1.000
_cell.length_b   1.000
_cell.length_c   1.000
_cell.angle_alpha   90.00
_cell.angle_beta   90.00
_cell.angle_gamma   90.00
#
_symmetry.space_group_name_H-M   'P 1'
#
loop_
_entity.id
_entity.type
_entity.pdbx_description
1 polymer ?
#
loop_
_entity_poly.entity_id
_entity_poly.type
_entity_poly.pdbx_seq_one_letter_code
_entity_poly.pdbx_strand_id
1 'polypeptide(L)'
;MNFDRLGESLNGQPMTTKHQFLNKKWIVPLLFLISSCTVGYGQCLAPFNFGLDTDGDGISNCQDMDDDNDGILDQVECPPVEVLSAQNADGTFESLSDVVSNDIPNGLVGVSLFTGFTTPGAGWAQGNGSPDSWIAPVPLNGSGVLAASANGMPPSPDGGVFIGASVRNNFGESFFVRLDDLDVGRTYVLKFYQANAGIEGITPIDPAQKARWRIGDFLGTPTSFSTAMDYKGVGNQIWMLQEMTFTTTSPTKWLEFRADSDGTGMVYEYMAIDGISLYAQRLAGDVSDCSLDTDGDGIIDYMDTDSDGDNCPDALEGDGTFTGNSLDANNRLAGVVDTAPSSPTYGVPLIVVTGQGVGSSKDNTLRLGCPTTIITNKGITFRVKKN
;
A
#
# COMPACT_ATOMS: atom_id res chain seq x y z
N MET A 1 -74.79 -22.50 12.48
CA MET A 1 -75.83 -23.31 11.81
C MET A 1 -76.70 -22.36 11.00
N ASN A 2 -77.06 -22.76 9.78
CA ASN A 2 -77.83 -22.05 8.73
C ASN A 2 -77.06 -20.97 7.95
N PHE A 3 -77.00 -20.95 6.61
CA PHE A 3 -77.37 -21.90 5.54
C PHE A 3 -76.53 -21.54 4.30
N ASP A 4 -76.16 -22.56 3.51
CA ASP A 4 -75.32 -22.50 2.30
C ASP A 4 -76.04 -21.98 1.04
N ARG A 5 -75.22 -21.31 0.19
CA ARG A 5 -75.08 -21.34 -1.29
C ARG A 5 -76.31 -21.40 -2.23
N LEU A 6 -76.24 -20.62 -3.32
CA LEU A 6 -75.98 -21.08 -4.71
C LEU A 6 -76.29 -19.96 -5.73
N GLY A 7 -75.51 -19.88 -6.83
CA GLY A 7 -76.01 -19.33 -8.10
C GLY A 7 -75.05 -18.43 -8.89
N GLU A 8 -74.12 -19.04 -9.62
CA GLU A 8 -73.42 -18.42 -10.76
C GLU A 8 -74.35 -18.18 -11.95
N SER A 9 -74.01 -17.19 -12.78
CA SER A 9 -73.99 -17.26 -14.26
C SER A 9 -74.09 -15.85 -14.82
N LEU A 10 -73.09 -15.40 -15.59
CA LEU A 10 -73.33 -14.64 -16.83
C LEU A 10 -72.13 -14.81 -17.77
N ASN A 11 -72.38 -15.50 -18.88
CA ASN A 11 -71.49 -15.67 -20.03
C ASN A 11 -71.96 -14.70 -21.13
N GLY A 12 -71.04 -14.07 -21.86
CA GLY A 12 -71.35 -13.46 -23.17
C GLY A 12 -70.84 -12.03 -23.39
N GLN A 13 -69.66 -11.91 -23.99
CA GLN A 13 -69.27 -10.76 -24.83
C GLN A 13 -69.81 -10.96 -26.26
N PRO A 14 -70.03 -9.89 -27.06
CA PRO A 14 -68.94 -9.41 -27.92
C PRO A 14 -68.85 -7.87 -28.10
N MET A 15 -67.70 -7.48 -28.68
CA MET A 15 -67.12 -6.15 -28.85
C MET A 15 -67.94 -5.14 -29.65
N THR A 16 -67.75 -3.83 -29.38
CA THR A 16 -67.26 -2.86 -30.38
C THR A 16 -66.93 -1.47 -29.80
N THR A 17 -65.70 -1.03 -30.10
CA THR A 17 -65.21 0.34 -30.31
C THR A 17 -65.33 1.45 -29.24
N LYS A 18 -64.11 1.95 -28.92
CA LYS A 18 -63.67 3.36 -28.95
C LYS A 18 -63.58 4.13 -27.61
N HIS A 19 -62.36 4.67 -27.44
CA HIS A 19 -61.89 5.69 -26.49
C HIS A 19 -61.50 5.21 -25.08
N GLN A 20 -60.21 4.86 -24.99
CA GLN A 20 -59.47 4.76 -23.73
C GLN A 20 -59.34 6.15 -23.10
N PHE A 21 -59.97 6.33 -21.95
CA PHE A 21 -59.44 7.12 -20.84
C PHE A 21 -59.91 6.40 -19.57
N LEU A 22 -58.98 5.94 -18.74
CA LEU A 22 -59.02 5.97 -17.26
C LEU A 22 -57.99 5.00 -16.66
N ASN A 23 -57.13 5.57 -15.81
CA ASN A 23 -56.68 5.06 -14.51
C ASN A 23 -56.25 3.59 -14.41
N LYS A 24 -54.97 3.32 -14.65
CA LYS A 24 -54.27 2.23 -13.96
C LYS A 24 -53.48 2.78 -12.79
N LYS A 25 -53.86 2.33 -11.59
CA LYS A 25 -53.04 2.33 -10.38
C LYS A 25 -51.71 1.66 -10.74
N TRP A 26 -50.61 2.40 -10.62
CA TRP A 26 -49.28 1.82 -10.65
C TRP A 26 -48.88 1.49 -9.22
N ILE A 27 -48.73 0.19 -8.98
CA ILE A 27 -47.88 -0.34 -7.92
C ILE A 27 -46.48 0.19 -8.25
N VAL A 28 -45.94 1.06 -7.41
CA VAL A 28 -44.51 1.42 -7.47
C VAL A 28 -43.75 0.20 -6.97
N PRO A 29 -42.94 -0.49 -7.80
CA PRO A 29 -41.99 -1.42 -7.24
C PRO A 29 -40.95 -0.56 -6.51
N LEU A 30 -40.71 -0.88 -5.24
CA LEU A 30 -39.58 -0.36 -4.48
C LEU A 30 -38.31 -0.86 -5.19
N LEU A 31 -37.87 -0.09 -6.19
CA LEU A 31 -36.61 -0.28 -6.85
C LEU A 31 -35.56 0.17 -5.83
N PHE A 32 -35.00 -0.79 -5.08
CA PHE A 32 -33.74 -0.58 -4.40
C PHE A 32 -32.73 -0.24 -5.50
N LEU A 33 -32.51 1.06 -5.70
CA LEU A 33 -31.30 1.57 -6.32
C LEU A 33 -30.18 1.21 -5.35
N ILE A 34 -29.63 0.01 -5.52
CA ILE A 34 -28.24 -0.22 -5.17
C ILE A 34 -27.48 0.65 -6.15
N SER A 35 -27.21 1.89 -5.75
CA SER A 35 -26.23 2.72 -6.41
C SER A 35 -24.93 1.95 -6.29
N SER A 36 -24.51 1.34 -7.39
CA SER A 36 -23.20 0.75 -7.54
C SER A 36 -22.17 1.87 -7.39
N CYS A 37 -21.73 2.10 -6.16
CA CYS A 37 -20.53 2.85 -5.85
C CYS A 37 -19.35 1.94 -6.17
N THR A 38 -18.91 1.97 -7.42
CA THR A 38 -17.59 1.47 -7.79
C THR A 38 -16.60 2.61 -7.59
N VAL A 39 -16.03 2.67 -6.40
CA VAL A 39 -14.73 3.31 -6.17
C VAL A 39 -13.86 2.22 -5.56
N GLY A 40 -12.75 1.92 -6.22
CA GLY A 40 -11.85 0.85 -5.84
C GLY A 40 -11.02 1.23 -4.63
N TYR A 41 -11.62 1.16 -3.45
CA TYR A 41 -10.99 0.91 -2.16
C TYR A 41 -11.98 0.06 -1.34
N GLY A 42 -11.48 -0.78 -0.43
CA GLY A 42 -12.21 -1.90 0.17
C GLY A 42 -13.65 -1.58 0.62
N GLN A 43 -14.57 -2.50 0.34
CA GLN A 43 -15.97 -2.39 0.72
C GLN A 43 -16.09 -2.31 2.26
N CYS A 44 -16.77 -1.30 2.82
CA CYS A 44 -17.25 -1.37 4.21
C CYS A 44 -18.23 -2.56 4.30
N LEU A 45 -17.75 -3.71 4.81
CA LEU A 45 -18.58 -4.90 4.97
C LEU A 45 -19.50 -4.74 6.18
N ALA A 46 -20.77 -4.42 5.91
CA ALA A 46 -21.85 -4.48 6.89
C ALA A 46 -21.96 -5.90 7.50
N PRO A 47 -22.29 -6.05 8.81
CA PRO A 47 -23.36 -5.29 9.45
C PRO A 47 -22.95 -4.45 10.69
N PHE A 48 -21.69 -4.05 10.84
CA PHE A 48 -21.30 -3.16 11.94
C PHE A 48 -20.59 -1.90 11.42
N ASN A 49 -21.11 -0.75 11.87
CA ASN A 49 -20.53 0.59 11.81
C ASN A 49 -20.70 1.47 10.55
N PHE A 50 -21.94 1.61 10.07
CA PHE A 50 -22.36 2.82 9.32
C PHE A 50 -22.67 4.03 10.24
N GLY A 51 -22.25 3.99 11.52
CA GLY A 51 -22.74 4.93 12.54
C GLY A 51 -21.67 5.60 13.38
N LEU A 52 -20.39 5.25 13.20
CA LEU A 52 -19.29 6.01 13.80
C LEU A 52 -18.84 7.04 12.77
N ASP A 53 -18.83 8.28 13.24
CA ASP A 53 -18.53 9.52 12.56
C ASP A 53 -17.88 10.36 13.67
N THR A 54 -16.57 10.16 13.84
CA THR A 54 -15.80 10.67 14.98
C THR A 54 -15.77 12.20 14.94
N ASP A 55 -15.59 12.77 13.75
CA ASP A 55 -15.56 14.21 13.54
C ASP A 55 -16.93 14.89 13.39
N GLY A 56 -18.00 14.12 13.16
CA GLY A 56 -19.37 14.62 13.04
C GLY A 56 -19.65 15.37 11.75
N ASP A 57 -18.86 15.19 10.70
CA ASP A 57 -19.00 15.88 9.43
C ASP A 57 -20.08 15.26 8.50
N GLY A 58 -20.56 14.07 8.87
CA GLY A 58 -21.59 13.31 8.16
C GLY A 58 -21.05 12.23 7.21
N ILE A 59 -19.73 12.03 7.17
CA ILE A 59 -19.03 10.94 6.53
C ILE A 59 -18.67 9.93 7.63
N SER A 60 -19.00 8.65 7.40
CA SER A 60 -18.61 7.65 8.39
C SER A 60 -17.11 7.42 8.32
N ASN A 61 -16.47 7.15 9.45
CA ASN A 61 -15.05 6.81 9.55
C ASN A 61 -14.56 5.77 8.52
N CYS A 62 -15.42 4.82 8.12
CA CYS A 62 -15.02 3.81 7.14
C CYS A 62 -14.80 4.36 5.71
N GLN A 63 -15.27 5.59 5.45
CA GLN A 63 -15.14 6.30 4.19
C GLN A 63 -14.37 7.61 4.32
N ASP A 64 -14.21 8.11 5.54
CA ASP A 64 -13.41 9.29 5.84
C ASP A 64 -11.92 8.99 5.66
N MET A 65 -11.16 9.98 5.21
CA MET A 65 -9.70 9.89 5.05
C MET A 65 -8.95 10.55 6.22
N ASP A 66 -9.67 11.23 7.11
CA ASP A 66 -9.19 12.01 8.25
C ASP A 66 -10.28 11.97 9.34
N ASP A 67 -10.37 10.84 10.05
CA ASP A 67 -11.51 10.46 10.91
C ASP A 67 -11.84 11.46 12.04
N ASP A 68 -10.87 12.24 12.49
CA ASP A 68 -11.04 13.22 13.56
C ASP A 68 -10.93 14.69 13.08
N ASN A 69 -10.66 14.90 11.78
CA ASN A 69 -10.55 16.19 11.11
C ASN A 69 -9.46 17.11 11.69
N ASP A 70 -8.38 16.55 12.24
CA ASP A 70 -7.22 17.31 12.72
C ASP A 70 -6.28 17.73 11.56
N GLY A 71 -6.44 17.13 10.37
CA GLY A 71 -5.69 17.41 9.16
C GLY A 71 -4.47 16.52 8.93
N ILE A 72 -4.12 15.65 9.87
CA ILE A 72 -3.20 14.53 9.65
C ILE A 72 -4.06 13.37 9.14
N LEU A 73 -3.77 12.83 7.95
CA LEU A 73 -4.63 11.78 7.40
C LEU A 73 -4.44 10.48 8.17
N ASP A 74 -5.48 9.65 8.28
CA ASP A 74 -5.37 8.34 8.93
C ASP A 74 -4.20 7.50 8.38
N GLN A 75 -3.91 7.63 7.08
CA GLN A 75 -2.82 6.88 6.42
C GLN A 75 -1.43 7.32 6.92
N VAL A 76 -1.32 8.56 7.36
CA VAL A 76 -0.11 9.15 7.93
C VAL A 76 0.06 8.72 9.40
N GLU A 77 -1.04 8.65 10.14
CA GLU A 77 -1.03 8.27 11.57
C GLU A 77 -1.01 6.76 11.79
N CYS A 78 -1.58 6.02 10.84
CA CYS A 78 -1.60 4.57 10.77
C CYS A 78 -0.90 4.10 9.48
N PRO A 79 0.44 4.17 9.42
CA PRO A 79 1.19 3.73 8.26
C PRO A 79 0.95 2.23 7.99
N PRO A 80 0.91 1.82 6.71
CA PRO A 80 0.61 0.44 6.36
C PRO A 80 1.66 -0.53 6.92
N VAL A 81 1.20 -1.64 7.49
CA VAL A 81 2.08 -2.69 8.04
C VAL A 81 2.93 -3.28 6.93
N GLU A 82 4.25 -3.11 7.08
CA GLU A 82 5.25 -3.73 6.22
C GLU A 82 5.33 -5.23 6.54
N VAL A 83 4.88 -6.04 5.60
CA VAL A 83 4.76 -7.50 5.76
C VAL A 83 6.14 -8.16 5.78
N LEU A 84 7.08 -7.70 4.95
CA LEU A 84 8.38 -8.37 4.79
C LEU A 84 9.26 -8.27 6.03
N SER A 85 9.21 -7.14 6.75
CA SER A 85 9.92 -6.94 8.01
C SER A 85 9.55 -8.02 9.04
N ALA A 86 8.26 -8.34 9.18
CA ALA A 86 7.79 -9.42 10.05
C ALA A 86 8.26 -10.82 9.62
N GLN A 87 8.58 -11.00 8.33
CA GLN A 87 9.11 -12.26 7.79
C GLN A 87 10.65 -12.32 7.82
N ASN A 88 11.31 -11.31 8.41
CA ASN A 88 12.77 -11.10 8.35
C ASN A 88 13.32 -11.06 6.91
N ALA A 89 12.50 -10.69 5.93
CA ALA A 89 12.90 -10.56 4.54
C ALA A 89 13.31 -9.12 4.27
N ASP A 90 14.61 -8.86 4.29
CA ASP A 90 15.18 -7.56 3.95
C ASP A 90 15.17 -7.40 2.43
N GLY A 91 14.30 -6.51 1.94
CA GLY A 91 14.18 -6.20 0.52
C GLY A 91 15.13 -5.11 0.01
N THR A 92 15.84 -4.43 0.92
CA THR A 92 16.90 -3.46 0.59
C THR A 92 18.22 -4.16 0.26
N PHE A 93 18.36 -5.41 0.73
CA PHE A 93 19.55 -6.25 0.58
C PHE A 93 20.85 -5.67 1.14
N GLU A 94 20.83 -4.50 1.79
CA GLU A 94 22.02 -3.82 2.32
C GLU A 94 22.73 -4.65 3.41
N SER A 95 22.00 -5.56 4.06
CA SER A 95 22.58 -6.56 4.97
C SER A 95 23.59 -7.50 4.29
N LEU A 96 23.64 -7.56 2.96
CA LEU A 96 24.59 -8.36 2.19
C LEU A 96 25.86 -7.59 1.79
N SER A 97 25.97 -6.30 2.10
CA SER A 97 27.07 -5.41 1.68
C SER A 97 28.48 -5.95 1.97
N ASP A 98 28.66 -6.75 3.03
CA ASP A 98 29.95 -7.37 3.39
C ASP A 98 30.32 -8.61 2.56
N VAL A 99 29.36 -9.22 1.86
CA VAL A 99 29.52 -10.51 1.15
C VAL A 99 29.21 -10.45 -0.35
N VAL A 100 28.67 -9.33 -0.84
CA VAL A 100 28.29 -9.13 -2.25
C VAL A 100 29.48 -9.00 -3.19
N SER A 101 29.26 -9.36 -4.46
CA SER A 101 30.25 -9.21 -5.52
C SER A 101 30.43 -7.74 -5.92
N ASN A 102 31.68 -7.31 -6.10
CA ASN A 102 32.06 -5.98 -6.58
C ASN A 102 32.84 -6.02 -7.91
N ASP A 103 32.85 -7.19 -8.57
CA ASP A 103 33.52 -7.45 -9.86
C ASP A 103 35.01 -7.01 -9.90
N ILE A 104 35.73 -7.08 -8.77
CA ILE A 104 37.15 -6.72 -8.72
C ILE A 104 37.97 -7.71 -9.60
N PRO A 105 38.74 -7.24 -10.61
CA PRO A 105 39.31 -8.07 -11.68
C PRO A 105 40.37 -9.12 -11.31
N ASN A 106 40.65 -9.44 -10.04
CA ASN A 106 41.77 -10.31 -9.67
C ASN A 106 41.62 -11.04 -8.31
N GLY A 107 40.49 -11.71 -8.09
CA GLY A 107 40.36 -12.61 -6.94
C GLY A 107 39.23 -13.60 -7.07
N LEU A 108 39.57 -14.84 -7.41
CA LEU A 108 38.74 -16.05 -7.29
C LEU A 108 37.29 -15.93 -7.82
N VAL A 109 37.14 -16.33 -9.08
CA VAL A 109 35.93 -16.84 -9.76
C VAL A 109 34.67 -16.94 -8.89
N GLY A 110 33.66 -16.21 -9.35
CA GLY A 110 32.26 -16.49 -9.09
C GLY A 110 31.63 -15.43 -8.22
N VAL A 111 30.75 -14.63 -8.80
CA VAL A 111 29.33 -14.68 -8.40
C VAL A 111 29.19 -15.10 -6.93
N SER A 112 28.93 -14.16 -6.03
CA SER A 112 28.48 -14.54 -4.69
C SER A 112 27.22 -15.35 -4.91
N LEU A 113 27.37 -16.68 -4.86
CA LEU A 113 26.26 -17.59 -4.86
C LEU A 113 25.34 -17.04 -3.81
N PHE A 114 24.08 -16.81 -4.16
CA PHE A 114 23.02 -16.71 -3.18
C PHE A 114 22.82 -18.09 -2.50
N THR A 115 23.90 -18.65 -1.94
CA THR A 115 23.96 -19.87 -1.16
C THR A 115 24.64 -19.52 0.15
N GLY A 116 23.87 -19.05 1.11
CA GLY A 116 24.18 -19.43 2.47
C GLY A 116 23.71 -20.86 2.67
N PHE A 117 24.63 -21.84 2.66
CA PHE A 117 24.35 -23.21 3.11
C PHE A 117 23.97 -23.27 4.62
N THR A 118 23.89 -22.13 5.32
CA THR A 118 23.34 -22.05 6.68
C THR A 118 22.45 -20.83 6.97
N THR A 119 22.41 -19.78 6.13
CA THR A 119 21.50 -18.63 6.29
C THR A 119 21.14 -18.02 4.91
N PRO A 120 19.88 -18.06 4.49
CA PRO A 120 19.42 -17.40 3.26
C PRO A 120 19.77 -15.89 3.29
N GLY A 121 20.27 -15.34 2.19
CA GLY A 121 20.76 -13.95 2.16
C GLY A 121 19.62 -12.97 2.41
N ALA A 122 19.78 -12.05 3.37
CA ALA A 122 18.77 -11.04 3.73
C ALA A 122 17.38 -11.65 4.06
N GLY A 123 17.32 -12.90 4.54
CA GLY A 123 16.06 -13.60 4.84
C GLY A 123 15.32 -14.21 3.64
N TRP A 124 15.90 -14.11 2.43
CA TRP A 124 15.35 -14.68 1.21
C TRP A 124 16.03 -16.01 0.87
N ALA A 125 15.25 -17.02 0.49
CA ALA A 125 15.71 -18.36 0.12
C ALA A 125 15.98 -18.51 -1.38
N GLN A 126 17.01 -19.28 -1.71
CA GLN A 126 17.37 -19.57 -3.09
C GLN A 126 16.33 -20.47 -3.73
N GLY A 127 15.83 -20.07 -4.89
CA GLY A 127 14.97 -20.86 -5.74
C GLY A 127 15.75 -21.64 -6.78
N ASN A 128 15.41 -21.42 -8.03
CA ASN A 128 16.03 -22.06 -9.16
C ASN A 128 17.37 -21.41 -9.51
N GLY A 129 18.38 -22.22 -9.84
CA GLY A 129 19.71 -21.73 -10.20
C GLY A 129 20.39 -20.96 -9.07
N SER A 130 21.26 -20.02 -9.42
CA SER A 130 21.96 -19.16 -8.46
C SER A 130 21.76 -17.70 -8.86
N PRO A 131 20.73 -17.00 -8.33
CA PRO A 131 20.76 -15.55 -8.38
C PRO A 131 21.99 -15.05 -7.62
N ASP A 132 22.42 -13.84 -7.93
CA ASP A 132 23.70 -13.28 -7.49
C ASP A 132 23.44 -11.95 -6.80
N SER A 133 24.25 -11.64 -5.79
CA SER A 133 24.19 -10.35 -5.13
C SER A 133 25.32 -9.42 -5.60
N TRP A 134 24.99 -8.16 -5.86
CA TRP A 134 25.87 -7.17 -6.46
C TRP A 134 25.91 -5.89 -5.63
N ILE A 135 27.07 -5.23 -5.63
CA ILE A 135 27.18 -3.84 -5.15
C ILE A 135 27.34 -2.88 -6.32
N ALA A 136 26.50 -1.86 -6.35
CA ALA A 136 26.51 -0.75 -7.27
C ALA A 136 27.26 0.47 -6.67
N PRO A 137 27.83 1.35 -7.51
CA PRO A 137 27.89 1.26 -8.97
C PRO A 137 28.77 0.10 -9.43
N VAL A 138 28.27 -0.71 -10.36
CA VAL A 138 29.05 -1.78 -10.97
C VAL A 138 29.98 -1.16 -12.03
N PRO A 139 31.28 -1.50 -12.06
CA PRO A 139 32.19 -0.99 -13.07
C PRO A 139 31.69 -1.19 -14.51
N LEU A 140 32.09 -0.28 -15.42
CA LEU A 140 31.76 -0.42 -16.85
C LEU A 140 32.47 -1.59 -17.52
N ASN A 141 33.59 -2.07 -16.95
CA ASN A 141 34.37 -3.16 -17.49
C ASN A 141 34.57 -4.22 -16.40
N GLY A 142 33.94 -5.37 -16.58
CA GLY A 142 34.04 -6.56 -15.73
C GLY A 142 35.01 -7.62 -16.27
N SER A 143 35.27 -8.66 -15.48
CA SER A 143 36.20 -9.75 -15.81
C SER A 143 35.62 -10.83 -16.75
N GLY A 144 35.41 -10.51 -18.04
CA GLY A 144 35.09 -11.52 -19.06
C GLY A 144 33.80 -12.33 -18.81
N VAL A 145 33.62 -13.46 -19.51
CA VAL A 145 32.29 -14.10 -19.63
C VAL A 145 31.74 -14.62 -18.29
N LEU A 146 30.58 -14.08 -17.92
CA LEU A 146 29.81 -14.24 -16.66
C LEU A 146 30.44 -13.63 -15.39
N ALA A 147 31.37 -12.69 -15.58
CA ALA A 147 31.66 -11.58 -14.65
C ALA A 147 31.69 -10.26 -15.46
N ALA A 148 30.72 -10.15 -16.37
CA ALA A 148 30.34 -8.93 -17.08
C ALA A 148 28.81 -8.72 -17.00
N SER A 149 28.16 -9.51 -16.13
CA SER A 149 26.77 -9.35 -15.77
C SER A 149 26.63 -8.03 -15.01
N ALA A 150 25.58 -7.27 -15.29
CA ALA A 150 25.32 -6.00 -14.63
C ALA A 150 26.42 -4.91 -14.78
N ASN A 151 27.38 -5.05 -15.70
CA ASN A 151 28.37 -4.01 -15.98
C ASN A 151 27.69 -2.66 -16.23
N GLY A 152 28.16 -1.63 -15.53
CA GLY A 152 27.63 -0.28 -15.63
C GLY A 152 26.29 -0.05 -14.93
N MET A 153 25.79 -0.99 -14.12
CA MET A 153 24.61 -0.75 -13.30
C MET A 153 24.86 0.39 -12.30
N PRO A 154 24.04 1.46 -12.31
CA PRO A 154 24.09 2.49 -11.29
C PRO A 154 23.46 1.98 -9.98
N PRO A 155 23.72 2.65 -8.83
CA PRO A 155 22.97 2.42 -7.60
C PRO A 155 21.47 2.52 -7.85
N SER A 156 20.70 1.67 -7.17
CA SER A 156 19.24 1.78 -7.21
C SER A 156 18.80 3.01 -6.40
N PRO A 157 17.55 3.46 -6.55
CA PRO A 157 17.00 4.48 -5.66
C PRO A 157 16.87 4.04 -4.20
N ASP A 158 16.89 2.73 -3.91
CA ASP A 158 16.82 2.17 -2.56
C ASP A 158 18.19 1.93 -1.93
N GLY A 159 19.26 1.88 -2.74
CA GLY A 159 20.58 1.61 -2.20
C GLY A 159 21.62 1.15 -3.20
N GLY A 160 22.69 0.60 -2.63
CA GLY A 160 23.88 0.12 -3.34
C GLY A 160 23.90 -1.39 -3.52
N VAL A 161 23.07 -2.18 -2.84
CA VAL A 161 23.09 -3.65 -2.97
C VAL A 161 21.85 -4.15 -3.67
N PHE A 162 22.00 -4.96 -4.71
CA PHE A 162 20.86 -5.52 -5.44
C PHE A 162 21.05 -7.00 -5.79
N ILE A 163 19.96 -7.66 -6.16
CA ILE A 163 19.98 -9.05 -6.64
C ILE A 163 19.88 -9.09 -8.17
N GLY A 164 20.76 -9.85 -8.79
CA GLY A 164 20.75 -10.19 -10.21
C GLY A 164 20.31 -11.63 -10.45
N ALA A 165 19.54 -11.87 -11.50
CA ALA A 165 19.11 -13.21 -11.90
C ALA A 165 19.14 -13.36 -13.42
N SER A 166 19.79 -14.41 -13.89
CA SER A 166 19.88 -14.76 -15.30
C SER A 166 18.65 -15.51 -15.79
N VAL A 167 18.30 -15.33 -17.06
CA VAL A 167 17.31 -16.14 -17.76
C VAL A 167 17.86 -16.65 -19.09
N ARG A 168 17.68 -17.95 -19.34
CA ARG A 168 18.02 -18.61 -20.60
C ARG A 168 16.87 -19.51 -21.03
N ASN A 169 16.38 -19.37 -22.26
CA ASN A 169 15.35 -20.27 -22.82
C ASN A 169 14.14 -20.45 -21.87
N ASN A 170 13.67 -19.38 -21.24
CA ASN A 170 12.59 -19.35 -20.23
C ASN A 170 12.88 -20.16 -18.94
N PHE A 171 14.16 -20.49 -18.72
CA PHE A 171 14.65 -21.03 -17.46
C PHE A 171 15.46 -19.95 -16.77
N GLY A 172 14.80 -19.19 -15.91
CA GLY A 172 15.46 -18.16 -15.11
C GLY A 172 15.71 -18.54 -13.68
N GLU A 173 16.70 -17.88 -13.12
CA GLU A 173 17.06 -17.93 -11.72
C GLU A 173 15.96 -17.32 -10.86
N SER A 174 15.83 -17.82 -9.63
CA SER A 174 14.85 -17.30 -8.69
C SER A 174 15.30 -17.33 -7.26
N PHE A 175 14.65 -16.50 -6.47
CA PHE A 175 14.69 -16.48 -5.01
C PHE A 175 13.28 -16.24 -4.48
N PHE A 176 13.03 -16.61 -3.24
CA PHE A 176 11.70 -16.56 -2.67
C PHE A 176 11.71 -16.36 -1.16
N VAL A 177 10.57 -15.96 -0.62
CA VAL A 177 10.28 -16.02 0.81
C VAL A 177 8.90 -16.65 1.03
N ARG A 178 8.73 -17.32 2.17
CA ARG A 178 7.41 -17.73 2.65
C ARG A 178 6.81 -16.57 3.42
N LEU A 179 5.66 -16.10 2.98
CA LEU A 179 4.84 -15.17 3.73
C LEU A 179 3.87 -15.99 4.58
N ASP A 180 3.94 -15.82 5.88
CA ASP A 180 2.98 -16.34 6.86
C ASP A 180 2.05 -15.22 7.36
N ASP A 181 0.99 -15.59 8.08
CA ASP A 181 0.05 -14.68 8.74
C ASP A 181 -0.60 -13.62 7.82
N LEU A 182 -0.94 -14.03 6.59
CA LEU A 182 -1.68 -13.19 5.66
C LEU A 182 -3.19 -13.27 5.94
N ASP A 183 -3.90 -12.17 5.72
CA ASP A 183 -5.35 -12.10 5.82
C ASP A 183 -5.98 -12.61 4.53
N VAL A 184 -6.75 -13.69 4.59
CA VAL A 184 -7.43 -14.25 3.40
C VAL A 184 -8.45 -13.27 2.85
N GLY A 185 -8.37 -12.97 1.55
CA GLY A 185 -9.24 -12.02 0.87
C GLY A 185 -8.74 -10.58 0.91
N ARG A 186 -7.64 -10.31 1.62
CA ARG A 186 -6.98 -9.00 1.64
C ARG A 186 -6.09 -8.84 0.42
N THR A 187 -6.09 -7.63 -0.13
CA THR A 187 -5.16 -7.24 -1.18
C THR A 187 -3.86 -6.78 -0.55
N TYR A 188 -2.74 -7.07 -1.19
CA TYR A 188 -1.42 -6.62 -0.81
C TYR A 188 -0.79 -5.86 -1.97
N VAL A 189 -0.05 -4.81 -1.65
CA VAL A 189 0.69 -3.96 -2.59
C VAL A 189 2.17 -4.33 -2.51
N LEU A 190 2.69 -4.94 -3.57
CA LEU A 190 4.09 -5.27 -3.74
C LEU A 190 4.76 -4.18 -4.58
N LYS A 191 5.85 -3.62 -4.07
CA LYS A 191 6.70 -2.65 -4.77
C LYS A 191 8.14 -3.15 -4.82
N PHE A 192 8.84 -2.82 -5.90
CA PHE A 192 10.27 -3.08 -6.05
C PHE A 192 10.85 -2.29 -7.22
N TYR A 193 12.13 -1.97 -7.16
CA TYR A 193 12.87 -1.47 -8.32
C TYR A 193 13.36 -2.65 -9.15
N GLN A 194 13.26 -2.53 -10.47
CA GLN A 194 13.81 -3.50 -11.42
C GLN A 194 14.60 -2.82 -12.53
N ALA A 195 15.56 -3.53 -13.10
CA ALA A 195 16.28 -3.14 -14.30
C ALA A 195 16.62 -4.37 -15.15
N ASN A 196 16.75 -4.18 -16.46
CA ASN A 196 17.44 -5.16 -17.29
C ASN A 196 18.94 -4.83 -17.26
N ALA A 197 19.66 -5.53 -16.38
CA ALA A 197 21.08 -5.34 -16.14
C ALA A 197 21.94 -5.87 -17.30
N GLY A 198 21.48 -6.94 -17.95
CA GLY A 198 22.13 -7.60 -19.07
C GLY A 198 23.50 -8.17 -18.76
N ILE A 199 24.09 -8.80 -19.77
CA ILE A 199 25.45 -9.35 -19.74
C ILE A 199 26.19 -8.78 -20.95
N GLU A 200 27.27 -8.05 -20.69
CA GLU A 200 28.03 -7.39 -21.76
C GLU A 200 28.49 -8.39 -22.83
N GLY A 201 28.24 -8.06 -24.11
CA GLY A 201 28.61 -8.91 -25.25
C GLY A 201 27.76 -10.16 -25.44
N ILE A 202 26.79 -10.42 -24.56
CA ILE A 202 25.89 -11.57 -24.65
C ILE A 202 24.44 -11.12 -24.81
N THR A 203 23.91 -10.30 -23.89
CA THR A 203 22.53 -9.82 -23.96
C THR A 203 22.39 -8.84 -25.13
N PRO A 204 21.53 -9.11 -26.12
CA PRO A 204 21.35 -8.22 -27.26
C PRO A 204 20.78 -6.87 -26.83
N ILE A 205 21.33 -5.78 -27.39
CA ILE A 205 20.70 -4.46 -27.32
C ILE A 205 19.63 -4.42 -28.40
N ASP A 206 18.48 -5.01 -28.10
CA ASP A 206 17.36 -5.18 -29.03
C ASP A 206 16.05 -4.86 -28.30
N PRO A 207 15.33 -3.78 -28.64
CA PRO A 207 14.08 -3.42 -27.99
C PRO A 207 12.95 -4.44 -28.24
N ALA A 208 13.15 -5.37 -29.18
CA ALA A 208 12.25 -6.49 -29.42
C ALA A 208 12.54 -7.72 -28.55
N GLN A 209 13.63 -7.72 -27.77
CA GLN A 209 13.97 -8.76 -26.79
C GLN A 209 13.92 -8.19 -25.38
N LYS A 210 13.05 -8.73 -24.54
CA LYS A 210 12.81 -8.20 -23.20
C LYS A 210 12.78 -9.30 -22.15
N ALA A 211 13.32 -8.92 -20.99
CA ALA A 211 13.24 -9.67 -19.77
C ALA A 211 12.29 -9.00 -18.77
N ARG A 212 11.83 -9.77 -17.80
CA ARG A 212 10.94 -9.33 -16.72
C ARG A 212 11.08 -10.27 -15.53
N TRP A 213 10.42 -9.92 -14.44
CA TRP A 213 10.20 -10.84 -13.34
C TRP A 213 8.87 -11.58 -13.55
N ARG A 214 8.91 -12.89 -13.41
CA ARG A 214 7.73 -13.72 -13.12
C ARG A 214 7.58 -13.77 -11.61
N ILE A 215 6.41 -13.38 -11.11
CA ILE A 215 6.11 -13.33 -9.68
C ILE A 215 5.02 -14.35 -9.35
N GLY A 216 5.28 -15.21 -8.37
CA GLY A 216 4.25 -16.11 -7.85
C GLY A 216 4.73 -17.22 -6.96
N ASP A 217 3.91 -18.27 -6.89
CA ASP A 217 4.15 -19.40 -6.00
C ASP A 217 5.26 -20.31 -6.55
N PHE A 218 6.21 -20.69 -5.68
CA PHE A 218 7.42 -21.47 -5.97
C PHE A 218 7.13 -22.80 -6.69
N LEU A 219 5.91 -23.35 -6.56
CA LEU A 219 5.50 -24.63 -7.15
C LEU A 219 4.32 -24.56 -8.16
N GLY A 220 3.92 -23.36 -8.61
CA GLY A 220 2.67 -23.17 -9.38
C GLY A 220 2.76 -22.28 -10.63
N THR A 221 1.68 -22.26 -11.42
CA THR A 221 1.44 -21.38 -12.58
C THR A 221 1.75 -19.91 -12.22
N PRO A 222 2.36 -19.10 -13.12
CA PRO A 222 2.63 -17.68 -12.84
C PRO A 222 1.40 -16.97 -12.30
N THR A 223 1.53 -16.26 -11.17
CA THR A 223 0.44 -15.42 -10.67
C THR A 223 0.45 -14.04 -11.31
N SER A 224 1.63 -13.54 -11.73
CA SER A 224 1.79 -12.24 -12.38
C SER A 224 3.15 -12.11 -13.06
N PHE A 225 3.29 -11.09 -13.92
CA PHE A 225 4.56 -10.71 -14.54
C PHE A 225 4.79 -9.21 -14.33
N SER A 226 6.02 -8.80 -14.06
CA SER A 226 6.40 -7.40 -14.07
C SER A 226 6.39 -6.83 -15.49
N THR A 227 6.47 -5.50 -15.59
CA THR A 227 6.66 -4.81 -16.86
C THR A 227 7.96 -5.26 -17.52
N ALA A 228 7.89 -5.70 -18.78
CA ALA A 228 9.05 -6.19 -19.52
C ALA A 228 9.98 -5.04 -19.95
N MET A 229 11.28 -5.26 -19.79
CA MET A 229 12.34 -4.27 -19.99
C MET A 229 13.35 -4.76 -21.03
N ASP A 230 13.68 -3.90 -21.99
CA ASP A 230 14.76 -4.15 -22.93
C ASP A 230 16.12 -3.77 -22.34
N TYR A 231 17.16 -4.50 -22.74
CA TYR A 231 18.53 -4.17 -22.33
C TYR A 231 19.06 -2.98 -23.13
N LYS A 232 19.54 -1.94 -22.43
CA LYS A 232 20.02 -0.69 -23.05
C LYS A 232 21.53 -0.68 -23.33
N GLY A 233 22.24 -1.75 -22.99
CA GLY A 233 23.70 -1.78 -23.05
C GLY A 233 24.35 -1.27 -21.76
N VAL A 234 25.64 -1.59 -21.61
CA VAL A 234 26.48 -1.21 -20.47
C VAL A 234 26.49 0.30 -20.25
N GLY A 235 26.22 0.73 -19.02
CA GLY A 235 26.21 2.13 -18.59
C GLY A 235 24.94 2.90 -18.96
N ASN A 236 23.97 2.26 -19.64
CA ASN A 236 22.70 2.89 -20.04
C ASN A 236 21.50 2.23 -19.36
N GLN A 237 21.71 1.31 -18.42
CA GLN A 237 20.64 0.65 -17.69
C GLN A 237 19.88 1.64 -16.81
N ILE A 238 18.59 1.40 -16.66
CA ILE A 238 17.68 2.27 -15.89
C ILE A 238 16.90 1.44 -14.90
N TRP A 239 16.83 1.93 -13.66
CA TRP A 239 15.93 1.42 -12.64
C TRP A 239 14.52 1.93 -12.89
N MET A 240 13.54 1.05 -12.74
CA MET A 240 12.12 1.34 -12.85
C MET A 240 11.40 0.80 -11.62
N LEU A 241 10.64 1.66 -10.96
CA LEU A 241 9.73 1.22 -9.89
C LEU A 241 8.60 0.41 -10.50
N GLN A 242 8.44 -0.82 -10.03
CA GLN A 242 7.29 -1.68 -10.29
C GLN A 242 6.38 -1.65 -9.07
N GLU A 243 5.09 -1.44 -9.31
CA GLU A 243 4.03 -1.62 -8.32
C GLU A 243 3.03 -2.65 -8.87
N MET A 244 2.58 -3.56 -8.01
CA MET A 244 1.63 -4.59 -8.37
C MET A 244 0.84 -5.04 -7.14
N THR A 245 -0.38 -5.52 -7.37
CA THR A 245 -1.28 -5.94 -6.29
C THR A 245 -1.68 -7.39 -6.44
N PHE A 246 -1.84 -8.10 -5.32
CA PHE A 246 -2.47 -9.42 -5.32
C PHE A 246 -3.41 -9.59 -4.13
N THR A 247 -4.50 -10.32 -4.34
CA THR A 247 -5.39 -10.74 -3.25
C THR A 247 -5.02 -12.16 -2.82
N THR A 248 -4.89 -12.38 -1.52
CA THR A 248 -4.57 -13.69 -0.95
C THR A 248 -5.82 -14.57 -0.89
N THR A 249 -5.65 -15.86 -1.16
CA THR A 249 -6.69 -16.88 -0.99
C THR A 249 -6.35 -17.88 0.11
N SER A 250 -5.23 -17.66 0.78
CA SER A 250 -4.62 -18.52 1.79
C SER A 250 -3.87 -17.62 2.78
N PRO A 251 -3.81 -18.00 4.08
CA PRO A 251 -3.07 -17.24 5.09
C PRO A 251 -1.55 -17.36 4.93
N THR A 252 -1.10 -18.15 3.96
CA THR A 252 0.31 -18.30 3.62
C THR A 252 0.48 -18.23 2.12
N LYS A 253 1.60 -17.67 1.66
CA LYS A 253 1.92 -17.53 0.24
C LYS A 253 3.43 -17.55 0.04
N TRP A 254 3.92 -18.26 -0.98
CA TRP A 254 5.29 -18.07 -1.44
C TRP A 254 5.35 -16.85 -2.36
N LEU A 255 6.24 -15.93 -2.06
CA LEU A 255 6.60 -14.82 -2.93
C LEU A 255 7.93 -15.17 -3.62
N GLU A 256 7.86 -15.77 -4.81
CA GLU A 256 9.02 -16.04 -5.67
C GLU A 256 9.16 -14.94 -6.72
N PHE A 257 10.39 -14.43 -6.86
CA PHE A 257 10.83 -13.66 -8.01
C PHE A 257 11.70 -14.54 -8.89
N ARG A 258 11.26 -14.77 -10.12
CA ARG A 258 12.01 -15.54 -11.12
C ARG A 258 12.27 -14.68 -12.35
N ALA A 259 13.52 -14.61 -12.80
CA ALA A 259 13.81 -13.97 -14.08
C ALA A 259 13.09 -14.72 -15.23
N ASP A 260 12.48 -13.98 -16.15
CA ASP A 260 11.67 -14.53 -17.23
C ASP A 260 11.93 -13.72 -18.50
N SER A 261 11.94 -14.39 -19.66
CA SER A 261 11.85 -13.65 -20.92
C SER A 261 10.37 -13.39 -21.19
N ASP A 262 10.02 -12.29 -21.85
CA ASP A 262 8.62 -12.05 -22.24
C ASP A 262 8.13 -12.97 -23.39
N GLY A 263 8.92 -13.98 -23.76
CA GLY A 263 8.69 -14.88 -24.88
C GLY A 263 9.40 -14.44 -26.16
N THR A 264 10.09 -13.30 -26.16
CA THR A 264 10.84 -12.78 -27.32
C THR A 264 12.35 -13.00 -27.22
N GLY A 265 12.91 -13.14 -26.01
CA GLY A 265 14.33 -13.32 -25.77
C GLY A 265 14.82 -14.77 -25.90
N MET A 266 15.75 -15.05 -26.81
CA MET A 266 16.42 -16.37 -26.94
C MET A 266 17.89 -16.36 -26.49
N VAL A 267 18.42 -15.22 -26.08
CA VAL A 267 19.84 -15.03 -25.75
C VAL A 267 19.94 -14.41 -24.37
N TYR A 268 20.28 -15.23 -23.36
CA TYR A 268 20.76 -14.85 -22.03
C TYR A 268 20.48 -13.40 -21.61
N GLU A 269 19.44 -13.20 -20.81
CA GLU A 269 19.12 -11.89 -20.22
C GLU A 269 19.44 -11.94 -18.72
N TYR A 270 19.60 -10.78 -18.10
CA TYR A 270 19.97 -10.67 -16.69
C TYR A 270 19.18 -9.54 -16.05
N MET A 271 18.23 -9.89 -15.19
CA MET A 271 17.37 -8.94 -14.49
C MET A 271 17.97 -8.58 -13.15
N ALA A 272 17.87 -7.31 -12.78
CA ALA A 272 18.18 -6.80 -11.46
C ALA A 272 16.90 -6.43 -10.72
N ILE A 273 16.92 -6.58 -9.39
CA ILE A 273 15.84 -6.22 -8.47
C ILE A 273 16.42 -5.67 -7.17
N ASP A 274 15.74 -4.66 -6.62
CA ASP A 274 16.10 -4.01 -5.36
C ASP A 274 14.87 -3.37 -4.70
N GLY A 275 14.97 -2.96 -3.43
CA GLY A 275 13.93 -2.24 -2.67
C GLY A 275 12.58 -2.94 -2.64
N ILE A 276 12.59 -4.26 -2.41
CA ILE A 276 11.36 -5.04 -2.34
C ILE A 276 10.60 -4.69 -1.06
N SER A 277 9.37 -4.20 -1.20
CA SER A 277 8.48 -3.90 -0.08
C SER A 277 7.10 -4.48 -0.34
N LEU A 278 6.47 -4.99 0.72
CA LEU A 278 5.13 -5.55 0.67
C LEU A 278 4.28 -4.95 1.78
N TYR A 279 3.17 -4.35 1.40
CA TYR A 279 2.24 -3.72 2.31
C TYR A 279 0.88 -4.40 2.19
N ALA A 280 0.19 -4.60 3.31
CA ALA A 280 -1.22 -4.98 3.25
C ALA A 280 -2.06 -3.76 2.82
N GLN A 281 -3.00 -3.94 1.89
CA GLN A 281 -3.96 -2.88 1.54
C GLN A 281 -4.84 -2.62 2.77
N ARG A 282 -5.00 -1.33 3.12
CA ARG A 282 -5.91 -0.88 4.17
C ARG A 282 -7.35 -1.28 3.84
N LEU A 283 -8.00 -2.00 4.77
CA LEU A 283 -9.45 -2.23 4.81
C LEU A 283 -10.02 -1.53 6.05
N ALA A 284 -11.26 -1.06 5.96
CA ALA A 284 -11.96 -0.48 7.09
C ALA A 284 -12.08 -1.51 8.23
N GLY A 285 -11.51 -1.19 9.40
CA GLY A 285 -11.49 -2.07 10.58
C GLY A 285 -10.28 -3.01 10.69
N ASP A 286 -9.27 -2.88 9.83
CA ASP A 286 -8.00 -3.58 10.01
C ASP A 286 -7.30 -3.06 11.29
N VAL A 287 -7.15 -3.93 12.29
CA VAL A 287 -6.29 -3.69 13.47
C VAL A 287 -4.84 -3.98 13.09
N SER A 288 -4.30 -3.25 12.12
CA SER A 288 -2.90 -3.32 11.74
C SER A 288 -2.27 -1.96 12.03
N ASP A 289 -1.61 -1.85 13.19
CA ASP A 289 -1.03 -0.66 13.84
C ASP A 289 -1.97 0.54 14.12
N CYS A 290 -3.20 0.52 13.63
CA CYS A 290 -4.30 1.41 14.02
C CYS A 290 -4.84 1.12 15.44
N SER A 291 -4.03 0.54 16.32
CA SER A 291 -4.32 0.40 17.76
C SER A 291 -3.37 1.21 18.62
N LEU A 292 -2.52 2.03 17.98
CA LEU A 292 -1.71 2.99 18.69
C LEU A 292 -2.65 4.01 19.33
N ASP A 293 -2.48 4.12 20.63
CA ASP A 293 -3.18 5.00 21.57
C ASP A 293 -2.02 5.56 22.38
N THR A 294 -1.46 6.67 21.87
CA THR A 294 -0.14 7.16 22.28
C THR A 294 -0.12 7.61 23.74
N ASP A 295 -1.21 8.15 24.24
CA ASP A 295 -1.35 8.59 25.64
C ASP A 295 -2.08 7.58 26.56
N GLY A 296 -2.73 6.58 25.99
CA GLY A 296 -3.41 5.49 26.70
C GLY A 296 -4.80 5.85 27.21
N ASP A 297 -5.48 6.86 26.64
CA ASP A 297 -6.80 7.30 27.06
C ASP A 297 -7.96 6.43 26.52
N GLY A 298 -7.65 5.56 25.54
CA GLY A 298 -8.56 4.62 24.91
C GLY A 298 -9.17 5.12 23.59
N ILE A 299 -8.79 6.30 23.13
CA ILE A 299 -8.97 6.77 21.76
C ILE A 299 -7.68 6.46 21.00
N ILE A 300 -7.82 5.97 19.78
CA ILE A 300 -6.67 5.63 18.93
C ILE A 300 -6.27 6.86 18.15
N ASP A 301 -4.96 7.06 17.91
CA ASP A 301 -4.40 8.32 17.40
C ASP A 301 -5.19 8.91 16.21
N TYR A 302 -5.51 8.11 15.18
CA TYR A 302 -6.27 8.61 14.01
C TYR A 302 -7.74 8.99 14.27
N MET A 303 -8.21 8.82 15.50
CA MET A 303 -9.52 9.27 15.98
C MET A 303 -9.38 10.30 17.12
N ASP A 304 -8.15 10.69 17.48
CA ASP A 304 -7.80 11.50 18.63
C ASP A 304 -7.14 12.82 18.25
N THR A 305 -7.80 13.91 18.61
CA THR A 305 -7.34 15.27 18.29
C THR A 305 -6.14 15.75 19.14
N ASP A 306 -5.66 14.96 20.11
CA ASP A 306 -4.54 15.25 21.04
C ASP A 306 -3.83 13.92 21.40
N SER A 307 -3.30 13.21 20.40
CA SER A 307 -2.83 11.81 20.50
C SER A 307 -1.86 11.55 21.66
N ASP A 308 -1.04 12.52 22.04
CA ASP A 308 -0.05 12.37 23.13
C ASP A 308 -0.49 12.93 24.50
N GLY A 309 -1.71 13.47 24.56
CA GLY A 309 -2.38 13.93 25.78
C GLY A 309 -1.75 15.15 26.43
N ASP A 310 -0.97 15.95 25.70
CA ASP A 310 -0.25 17.09 26.25
C ASP A 310 -1.04 18.41 26.24
N ASN A 311 -2.29 18.36 25.76
CA ASN A 311 -3.21 19.47 25.55
C ASN A 311 -2.78 20.39 24.41
N CYS A 312 -2.01 19.89 23.45
CA CYS A 312 -1.70 20.56 22.21
C CYS A 312 -2.34 19.77 21.06
N PRO A 313 -3.33 20.33 20.37
CA PRO A 313 -4.00 19.58 19.33
C PRO A 313 -3.06 19.15 18.20
N ASP A 314 -3.23 17.91 17.75
CA ASP A 314 -2.48 17.28 16.66
C ASP A 314 -2.49 18.15 15.40
N ALA A 315 -3.63 18.80 15.12
CA ALA A 315 -3.81 19.79 14.08
C ALA A 315 -2.79 20.95 14.07
N LEU A 316 -2.21 21.30 15.22
CA LEU A 316 -1.18 22.34 15.39
C LEU A 316 0.24 21.77 15.46
N GLU A 317 0.37 20.51 15.85
CA GLU A 317 1.63 19.81 16.06
C GLU A 317 2.14 19.12 14.81
N GLY A 318 1.22 18.81 13.88
CA GLY A 318 1.54 18.33 12.56
C GLY A 318 2.40 19.31 11.77
N ASP A 319 2.90 18.86 10.62
CA ASP A 319 3.84 19.62 9.79
C ASP A 319 3.23 20.85 9.09
N GLY A 320 1.94 21.11 9.29
CA GLY A 320 1.24 22.28 8.78
C GLY A 320 1.64 23.57 9.48
N THR A 321 1.07 24.68 8.99
CA THR A 321 1.31 26.02 9.57
C THR A 321 0.04 26.57 10.21
N PHE A 322 -0.75 25.71 10.86
CA PHE A 322 -2.00 26.10 11.50
C PHE A 322 -1.75 26.79 12.84
N THR A 323 -2.77 27.47 13.33
CA THR A 323 -2.74 28.16 14.63
C THR A 323 -4.04 27.88 15.34
N GLY A 324 -4.16 28.23 16.63
CA GLY A 324 -5.43 28.07 17.35
C GLY A 324 -6.64 28.79 16.72
N ASN A 325 -6.45 29.75 15.80
CA ASN A 325 -7.55 30.36 15.04
C ASN A 325 -8.06 29.50 13.88
N SER A 326 -7.30 28.48 13.49
CA SER A 326 -7.66 27.49 12.49
C SER A 326 -8.52 26.38 13.09
N LEU A 327 -8.61 26.28 14.42
CA LEU A 327 -9.32 25.21 15.10
C LEU A 327 -10.77 25.58 15.43
N ASP A 328 -11.62 24.56 15.51
CA ASP A 328 -12.95 24.68 16.07
C ASP A 328 -12.96 24.46 17.60
N ALA A 329 -14.14 24.30 18.19
CA ALA A 329 -14.27 24.13 19.64
C ALA A 329 -13.83 22.74 20.16
N ASN A 330 -13.65 21.78 19.26
CA ASN A 330 -13.27 20.40 19.53
C ASN A 330 -11.83 20.13 19.08
N ASN A 331 -11.01 21.16 18.91
CA ASN A 331 -9.60 21.06 18.51
C ASN A 331 -9.35 20.52 17.08
N ARG A 332 -10.38 20.45 16.24
CA ARG A 332 -10.29 20.04 14.83
C ARG A 332 -10.01 21.21 13.92
N LEU A 333 -9.52 20.99 12.71
CA LEU A 333 -9.42 22.06 11.72
C LEU A 333 -10.81 22.57 11.32
N ALA A 334 -11.09 23.83 11.65
CA ALA A 334 -12.34 24.47 11.32
C ALA A 334 -12.48 24.71 9.81
N GLY A 335 -13.68 24.50 9.28
CA GLY A 335 -13.98 24.87 7.91
C GLY A 335 -15.01 23.96 7.26
N VAL A 336 -14.93 23.91 5.94
CA VAL A 336 -15.72 22.99 5.11
C VAL A 336 -14.85 21.77 4.82
N VAL A 337 -15.43 20.59 4.95
CA VAL A 337 -14.81 19.31 4.61
C VAL A 337 -15.12 18.92 3.16
N ASP A 338 -14.19 18.22 2.51
CA ASP A 338 -14.41 17.68 1.17
C ASP A 338 -15.42 16.52 1.17
N THR A 339 -16.63 16.81 0.74
CA THR A 339 -17.73 15.85 0.70
C THR A 339 -17.94 15.20 -0.68
N ALA A 340 -16.96 15.26 -1.58
CA ALA A 340 -17.04 14.60 -2.88
C ALA A 340 -16.56 13.13 -2.79
N PRO A 341 -17.44 12.10 -2.90
CA PRO A 341 -17.08 10.70 -2.62
C PRO A 341 -16.02 10.07 -3.53
N SER A 342 -15.66 10.74 -4.63
CA SER A 342 -14.61 10.31 -5.56
C SER A 342 -13.32 11.13 -5.41
N SER A 343 -13.27 12.06 -4.46
CA SER A 343 -12.10 12.86 -4.19
C SER A 343 -11.05 12.04 -3.45
N PRO A 344 -9.75 12.19 -3.76
CA PRO A 344 -8.68 11.55 -2.98
C PRO A 344 -8.58 12.10 -1.55
N THR A 345 -9.30 13.18 -1.25
CA THR A 345 -9.32 13.88 0.05
C THR A 345 -10.73 13.88 0.65
N TYR A 346 -11.59 12.91 0.28
CA TYR A 346 -12.96 12.81 0.80
C TYR A 346 -12.94 12.66 2.33
N GLY A 347 -13.60 13.56 3.06
CA GLY A 347 -13.55 13.62 4.52
C GLY A 347 -12.47 14.54 5.11
N VAL A 348 -11.56 15.08 4.29
CA VAL A 348 -10.47 15.95 4.76
C VAL A 348 -10.90 17.43 4.81
N PRO A 349 -10.48 18.24 5.83
CA PRO A 349 -10.72 19.67 5.86
C PRO A 349 -10.10 20.37 4.66
N LEU A 350 -10.89 21.18 3.94
CA LEU A 350 -10.39 21.86 2.73
C LEU A 350 -9.25 22.87 3.00
N ILE A 351 -9.04 23.25 4.26
CA ILE A 351 -7.95 24.16 4.66
C ILE A 351 -6.57 23.48 4.61
N VAL A 352 -6.50 22.15 4.79
CA VAL A 352 -5.25 21.37 4.72
C VAL A 352 -5.03 20.75 3.35
N VAL A 353 -6.07 20.68 2.52
CA VAL A 353 -6.05 20.16 1.15
C VAL A 353 -5.66 18.69 1.11
N THR A 354 -4.38 18.35 1.12
CA THR A 354 -3.85 16.98 0.99
C THR A 354 -3.45 16.36 2.33
N GLY A 355 -3.81 16.99 3.45
CA GLY A 355 -3.33 16.63 4.78
C GLY A 355 -1.93 17.15 5.11
N GLN A 356 -1.51 16.94 6.35
CA GLN A 356 -0.19 17.27 6.88
C GLN A 356 0.54 16.01 7.40
N GLY A 357 1.84 16.13 7.69
CA GLY A 357 2.61 15.07 8.35
C GLY A 357 2.42 15.08 9.87
N VAL A 358 2.80 13.99 10.55
CA VAL A 358 2.64 13.78 12.01
C VAL A 358 3.31 14.88 12.86
N GLY A 359 4.41 15.48 12.39
CA GLY A 359 5.11 16.51 13.17
C GLY A 359 5.48 16.05 14.59
N SER A 360 5.06 16.79 15.62
CA SER A 360 5.24 16.43 17.04
C SER A 360 4.01 15.82 17.73
N SER A 361 2.92 15.54 17.02
CA SER A 361 1.62 15.14 17.64
C SER A 361 1.64 13.86 18.49
N LYS A 362 2.73 13.10 18.43
CA LYS A 362 2.94 11.85 19.19
C LYS A 362 4.05 11.96 20.23
N ASP A 363 4.53 13.16 20.54
CA ASP A 363 5.65 13.42 21.45
C ASP A 363 5.28 14.45 22.51
N ASN A 364 4.73 13.95 23.63
CA ASN A 364 4.28 14.78 24.77
C ASN A 364 5.36 15.62 25.46
N THR A 365 6.59 15.60 24.95
CA THR A 365 7.69 16.45 25.38
C THR A 365 7.86 17.70 24.51
N LEU A 366 7.21 17.76 23.35
CA LEU A 366 7.30 18.81 22.34
C LEU A 366 5.92 19.38 22.02
N ARG A 367 5.74 20.69 22.22
CA ARG A 367 4.48 21.40 21.96
C ARG A 367 4.63 22.41 20.84
N LEU A 368 4.95 21.93 19.64
CA LEU A 368 5.17 22.83 18.51
C LEU A 368 3.83 23.42 18.06
N GLY A 369 3.82 24.70 17.66
CA GLY A 369 2.57 25.39 17.27
C GLY A 369 1.66 25.85 18.42
N CYS A 370 1.77 25.26 19.62
CA CYS A 370 0.92 25.61 20.76
C CYS A 370 1.40 26.80 21.62
N PRO A 371 0.47 27.48 22.31
CA PRO A 371 0.83 28.49 23.31
C PRO A 371 1.56 27.86 24.49
N THR A 372 2.75 28.36 24.83
CA THR A 372 3.56 27.90 25.99
C THR A 372 2.95 28.20 27.37
N THR A 373 1.72 28.73 27.42
CA THR A 373 1.04 29.12 28.66
C THR A 373 -0.13 28.20 28.95
N ILE A 374 0.12 27.12 29.69
CA ILE A 374 -0.95 26.32 30.30
C ILE A 374 -1.60 27.19 31.38
N ILE A 375 -2.81 27.70 31.12
CA ILE A 375 -3.63 28.33 32.17
C ILE A 375 -4.15 27.21 33.07
N THR A 376 -3.34 26.74 34.02
CA THR A 376 -3.88 25.97 35.13
C THR A 376 -4.73 26.91 35.97
N ASN A 377 -6.04 26.62 36.09
CA ASN A 377 -6.97 27.33 36.98
C ASN A 377 -6.64 27.09 38.47
N LYS A 378 -5.38 27.27 38.90
CA LYS A 378 -5.04 27.42 40.31
C LYS A 378 -5.40 28.84 40.72
N GLY A 379 -6.61 28.97 41.27
CA GLY A 379 -7.20 30.22 41.74
C GLY A 379 -6.19 31.14 42.43
N ILE A 380 -5.98 32.31 41.83
CA ILE A 380 -5.16 33.37 42.40
C ILE A 380 -5.90 33.92 43.62
N THR A 381 -5.50 33.49 44.82
CA THR A 381 -6.03 34.05 46.06
C THR A 381 -5.23 35.28 46.45
N PHE A 382 -5.72 36.48 46.12
CA PHE A 382 -5.14 37.71 46.65
C PHE A 382 -5.50 37.86 48.14
N ARG A 383 -4.51 37.69 49.04
CA ARG A 383 -4.66 38.15 50.42
C ARG A 383 -4.45 39.66 50.46
N VAL A 384 -5.54 40.41 50.55
CA VAL A 384 -5.50 41.84 50.86
C VAL A 384 -5.06 42.02 52.31
N LYS A 385 -3.90 42.64 52.53
CA LYS A 385 -3.45 43.04 53.87
C LYS A 385 -4.20 44.32 54.25
N LYS A 386 -5.15 44.22 55.19
CA LYS A 386 -5.78 45.39 55.81
C LYS A 386 -4.69 46.15 56.58
N ASN A 387 -4.43 47.39 56.18
CA ASN A 387 -3.83 48.41 57.05
C ASN A 387 -4.92 49.37 57.48
#